data_AF-A0A5E8HHI6-F1
#
_entry.id   AF-A0A5E8HHI6-F1
#
_cell.length_a   1.000
_cell.length_b   1.000
_cell.length_c   1.000
_cell.angle_alpha   90.00
_cell.angle_beta   90.00
_cell.angle_gamma   90.00
#
_symmetry.space_group_name_H-M   'P 1'
#
loop_
_entity.id
_entity.type
_entity.pdbx_description
1 polymer ?
#
loop_
_entity_poly.entity_id
_entity_poly.type
_entity_poly.pdbx_seq_one_letter_code
_entity_poly.pdbx_strand_id
1 'polypeptide(L)'
;MFDRFERLRPFQLISLFYMMKEYIEASTSKKVQEYAPQFVISKNRILNLVFAMQFGELFCIDYVNDFKSNAEELKIAKDFYEQFLNLGKEKPEGIEYDLIQRWAKRLQIDYLFNLVDEEDHVEPLPAENRVSNEDIEMARFLQSQEIIGTNHAVILHMIGARKYFANLPSEEVKNIAIEIATIGTNGISPDKSGYTVQKIPGRSFSGYELLSYYYVSFAIALPELLPKLGLPFHDEFKIASKFEI
;
A
#
# COMPACT_ATOMS: atom_id res chain seq x y z
N MET A 1 -12.61 20.68 -16.28
CA MET A 1 -14.00 20.16 -16.36
C MET A 1 -14.93 21.01 -15.51
N PHE A 2 -14.61 21.20 -14.22
CA PHE A 2 -15.37 22.03 -13.28
C PHE A 2 -15.67 23.46 -13.80
N ASP A 3 -14.65 24.19 -14.26
CA ASP A 3 -14.83 25.58 -14.75
C ASP A 3 -15.55 25.69 -16.09
N ARG A 4 -15.52 24.61 -16.89
CA ARG A 4 -16.03 24.64 -18.28
C ARG A 4 -17.48 24.17 -18.37
N PHE A 5 -17.96 23.34 -17.44
CA PHE A 5 -19.27 22.70 -17.53
C PHE A 5 -20.07 22.89 -16.25
N GLU A 6 -20.57 24.11 -16.07
CA GLU A 6 -21.27 24.54 -14.86
C GLU A 6 -22.47 23.65 -14.48
N ARG A 7 -23.22 23.20 -15.48
CA ARG A 7 -24.40 22.31 -15.32
C ARG A 7 -24.04 20.93 -14.80
N LEU A 8 -22.78 20.49 -14.94
CA LEU A 8 -22.32 19.18 -14.47
C LEU A 8 -21.82 19.22 -13.02
N ARG A 9 -21.61 20.41 -12.43
CA ARG A 9 -21.06 20.56 -11.07
C ARG A 9 -21.85 19.80 -10.00
N PRO A 10 -23.20 19.76 -10.00
CA PRO A 10 -23.93 18.96 -9.01
C PRO A 10 -23.62 17.46 -9.10
N PHE A 11 -23.47 16.93 -10.32
CA PHE A 11 -23.12 15.52 -10.52
C PHE A 11 -21.66 15.24 -10.13
N GLN A 12 -20.75 16.16 -10.45
CA GLN A 12 -19.36 16.08 -10.02
C GLN A 12 -19.25 16.09 -8.49
N LEU A 13 -19.99 16.99 -7.82
CA LEU A 13 -20.04 17.07 -6.37
C LEU A 13 -20.48 15.73 -5.77
N ILE A 14 -21.60 15.18 -6.23
CA ILE A 14 -22.13 13.92 -5.68
C ILE A 14 -21.12 12.78 -5.87
N SER A 15 -20.56 12.65 -7.08
CA SER A 15 -19.58 11.59 -7.38
C SER A 15 -18.34 11.69 -6.48
N LEU A 16 -17.73 12.88 -6.44
CA LEU A 16 -16.51 13.12 -5.65
C LEU A 16 -16.77 13.05 -4.14
N PHE A 17 -17.99 13.39 -3.70
CA PHE A 17 -18.40 13.26 -2.30
C PHE A 17 -18.51 11.80 -1.84
N TYR A 18 -19.02 10.90 -2.69
CA TYR A 18 -19.03 9.47 -2.37
C TYR A 18 -17.61 8.92 -2.26
N MET A 19 -16.73 9.27 -3.21
CA MET A 19 -15.31 8.91 -3.13
C MET A 19 -14.65 9.46 -1.85
N MET A 20 -14.95 10.71 -1.48
CA MET A 20 -14.42 11.32 -0.25
C MET A 20 -14.80 10.51 1.01
N LYS A 21 -16.03 10.02 1.09
CA LYS A 21 -16.48 9.20 2.22
C LYS A 21 -15.69 7.89 2.30
N GLU A 22 -15.48 7.22 1.18
CA GLU A 22 -14.68 5.99 1.12
C GLU A 22 -13.23 6.25 1.54
N TYR A 23 -12.66 7.39 1.13
CA TYR A 23 -11.30 7.78 1.50
C TYR A 23 -11.13 8.06 3.00
N ILE A 24 -12.11 8.73 3.60
CA ILE A 24 -12.14 8.98 5.05
C ILE A 24 -12.29 7.64 5.79
N GLU A 25 -13.17 6.75 5.32
CA GLU A 25 -13.36 5.43 5.93
C GLU A 25 -12.09 4.58 5.83
N ALA A 26 -11.44 4.51 4.67
CA ALA A 26 -10.19 3.80 4.47
C ALA A 26 -9.08 4.29 5.43
N SER A 27 -9.09 5.57 5.77
CA SER A 27 -8.07 6.20 6.61
C SER A 27 -8.33 6.06 8.12
N THR A 28 -9.60 5.88 8.52
CA THR A 28 -10.05 5.99 9.91
C THR A 28 -10.75 4.74 10.47
N SER A 29 -11.17 3.80 9.60
CA SER A 29 -11.87 2.59 9.99
C SER A 29 -10.97 1.67 10.81
N LYS A 30 -11.49 1.20 11.95
CA LYS A 30 -10.80 0.23 12.82
C LYS A 30 -10.53 -1.10 12.10
N LYS A 31 -11.44 -1.52 11.21
CA LYS A 31 -11.25 -2.74 10.40
C LYS A 31 -10.06 -2.60 9.48
N VAL A 32 -9.91 -1.45 8.81
CA VAL A 32 -8.78 -1.22 7.91
C VAL A 32 -7.47 -1.15 8.71
N GLN A 33 -7.48 -0.53 9.89
CA GLN A 33 -6.33 -0.50 10.79
C GLN A 33 -5.91 -1.89 11.32
N GLU A 34 -6.83 -2.86 11.35
CA GLU A 34 -6.55 -4.22 11.80
C GLU A 34 -5.83 -5.05 10.73
N TYR A 35 -6.19 -4.89 9.45
CA TYR A 35 -5.70 -5.73 8.37
C TYR A 35 -4.60 -5.07 7.52
N ALA A 36 -4.57 -3.75 7.43
CA ALA A 36 -3.61 -3.04 6.58
C ALA A 36 -2.35 -2.62 7.38
N PRO A 37 -1.14 -2.80 6.82
CA PRO A 37 0.07 -2.28 7.43
C PRO A 37 0.02 -0.76 7.65
N GLN A 38 0.50 -0.28 8.79
CA GLN A 38 0.40 1.13 9.18
C GLN A 38 1.00 2.10 8.14
N PHE A 39 2.07 1.70 7.46
CA PHE A 39 2.66 2.55 6.43
C PHE A 39 1.76 2.68 5.20
N VAL A 40 1.01 1.64 4.81
CA VAL A 40 0.03 1.70 3.70
C VAL A 40 -1.05 2.70 4.04
N ILE A 41 -1.59 2.60 5.25
CA ILE A 41 -2.61 3.53 5.75
C ILE A 41 -2.08 4.96 5.71
N SER A 42 -0.83 5.17 6.15
CA SER A 42 -0.18 6.48 6.11
C SER A 42 -0.02 7.02 4.67
N LYS A 43 0.48 6.22 3.72
CA LYS A 43 0.65 6.64 2.32
C LYS A 43 -0.71 6.91 1.65
N ASN A 44 -1.70 6.04 1.87
CA ASN A 44 -3.05 6.23 1.36
C ASN A 44 -3.69 7.51 1.91
N ARG A 45 -3.55 7.78 3.21
CA ARG A 45 -4.02 9.02 3.84
C ARG A 45 -3.37 10.26 3.24
N ILE A 46 -2.06 10.25 3.00
CA ILE A 46 -1.35 11.36 2.35
C ILE A 46 -1.97 11.66 0.97
N LEU A 47 -2.19 10.64 0.14
CA LEU A 47 -2.76 10.82 -1.19
C LEU A 47 -4.22 11.30 -1.13
N ASN A 48 -5.01 10.76 -0.21
CA ASN A 48 -6.41 11.18 -0.02
C ASN A 48 -6.53 12.62 0.51
N LEU A 49 -5.56 13.08 1.31
CA LEU A 49 -5.51 14.47 1.76
C LEU A 49 -5.30 15.45 0.61
N VAL A 50 -4.51 15.08 -0.41
CA VAL A 50 -4.37 15.89 -1.63
C VAL A 50 -5.74 16.04 -2.31
N PHE A 51 -6.49 14.94 -2.41
CA PHE A 51 -7.85 14.97 -2.94
C PHE A 51 -8.79 15.82 -2.08
N ALA A 52 -8.69 15.76 -0.75
CA ALA A 52 -9.45 16.60 0.18
C ALA A 52 -9.19 18.09 -0.02
N MET A 53 -7.94 18.49 -0.24
CA MET A 53 -7.58 19.88 -0.55
C MET A 53 -8.17 20.33 -1.89
N GLN A 54 -8.07 19.49 -2.93
CA GLN A 54 -8.68 19.78 -4.23
C GLN A 54 -10.21 19.91 -4.12
N PHE A 55 -10.85 19.02 -3.37
CA PHE A 55 -12.30 19.05 -3.15
C PHE A 55 -12.73 20.33 -2.42
N GLY A 56 -11.96 20.75 -1.40
CA GLY A 56 -12.17 21.99 -0.68
C GLY A 56 -12.09 23.23 -1.56
N GLU A 57 -11.09 23.30 -2.45
CA GLU A 57 -10.96 24.41 -3.41
C GLU A 57 -12.10 24.44 -4.44
N LEU A 58 -12.56 23.27 -4.92
CA LEU A 58 -13.63 23.20 -5.92
C LEU A 58 -15.02 23.50 -5.34
N PHE A 59 -15.33 23.01 -4.14
CA PHE A 59 -16.70 23.03 -3.60
C PHE A 59 -16.85 23.81 -2.29
N CYS A 60 -15.78 24.40 -1.76
CA CYS A 60 -15.75 25.11 -0.49
C CYS A 60 -16.15 24.24 0.72
N ILE A 61 -15.85 22.94 0.67
CA ILE A 61 -16.13 21.98 1.74
C ILE A 61 -14.82 21.34 2.20
N ASP A 62 -14.41 21.61 3.43
CA ASP A 62 -13.15 21.14 3.99
C ASP A 62 -13.32 19.81 4.75
N TYR A 63 -12.63 18.76 4.27
CA TYR A 63 -12.58 17.44 4.88
C TYR A 63 -11.20 17.09 5.46
N VAL A 64 -10.22 17.99 5.42
CA VAL A 64 -8.83 17.70 5.79
C VAL A 64 -8.72 17.14 7.22
N ASN A 65 -9.49 17.69 8.15
CA ASN A 65 -9.46 17.26 9.55
C ASN A 65 -10.11 15.88 9.79
N ASP A 66 -10.99 15.42 8.88
CA ASP A 66 -11.74 14.17 9.05
C ASP A 66 -10.84 12.94 8.86
N PHE A 67 -9.70 13.10 8.18
CA PHE A 67 -8.71 12.04 7.97
C PHE A 67 -7.89 11.69 9.22
N LYS A 68 -7.94 12.51 10.28
CA LYS A 68 -7.18 12.31 11.54
C LYS A 68 -5.68 12.07 11.31
N SER A 69 -5.11 12.77 10.33
CA SER A 69 -3.68 12.67 9.98
C SER A 69 -2.77 13.33 11.01
N ASN A 70 -1.52 12.89 11.06
CA ASN A 70 -0.50 13.60 11.82
C ASN A 70 0.07 14.82 11.05
N ALA A 71 0.89 15.62 11.73
CA ALA A 71 1.44 16.85 11.15
C ALA A 71 2.41 16.60 9.98
N GLU A 72 3.16 15.49 9.99
CA GLU A 72 4.08 15.14 8.91
C GLU A 72 3.33 14.70 7.65
N GLU A 73 2.32 13.85 7.80
CA GLU A 73 1.42 13.43 6.71
C GLU A 73 0.77 14.64 6.05
N LEU A 74 0.24 15.57 6.87
CA LEU A 74 -0.39 16.79 6.38
C LEU A 74 0.61 17.69 5.66
N LYS A 75 1.85 17.79 6.15
CA LYS A 75 2.91 18.57 5.49
C LYS A 75 3.26 17.98 4.12
N ILE A 76 3.38 16.66 4.01
CA ILE A 76 3.68 15.99 2.74
C ILE A 76 2.51 16.19 1.76
N ALA A 77 1.26 16.02 2.22
CA ALA A 77 0.08 16.22 1.37
C ALA A 77 -0.02 17.67 0.86
N LYS A 78 0.29 18.66 1.70
CA LYS A 78 0.32 20.08 1.27
C LYS A 78 1.37 20.33 0.19
N ASP A 79 2.58 19.78 0.35
CA ASP A 79 3.65 19.89 -0.65
C ASP A 79 3.24 19.22 -1.98
N PHE A 80 2.61 18.04 -1.91
CA PHE A 80 2.03 17.40 -3.11
C PHE A 80 0.96 18.27 -3.76
N TYR A 81 0.07 18.85 -2.98
CA TYR A 81 -0.96 19.73 -3.50
C TYR A 81 -0.37 21.00 -4.15
N GLU A 82 0.65 21.61 -3.55
CA GLU A 82 1.37 22.74 -4.14
C GLU A 82 2.06 22.36 -5.47
N GLN A 83 2.68 21.18 -5.55
CA GLN A 83 3.26 20.67 -6.79
C GLN A 83 2.18 20.50 -7.87
N PHE A 84 1.02 19.94 -7.51
CA PHE A 84 -0.12 19.82 -8.42
C PHE A 84 -0.62 21.17 -8.91
N LEU A 85 -0.76 22.17 -8.03
CA LEU A 85 -1.16 23.52 -8.43
C LEU A 85 -0.15 24.19 -9.38
N ASN A 86 1.14 23.92 -9.19
CA ASN A 86 2.18 24.44 -10.06
C ASN A 86 2.16 23.81 -11.47
N LEU A 87 1.73 22.54 -11.60
CA LEU A 87 1.48 21.92 -12.91
C LEU A 87 0.37 22.62 -13.69
N GLY A 88 -0.64 23.19 -13.02
CA GLY A 88 -1.68 23.96 -13.71
C GLY A 88 -1.15 25.12 -14.56
N LYS A 89 0.08 25.60 -14.25
CA LYS A 89 0.77 26.70 -14.95
C LYS A 89 1.57 26.22 -16.16
N GLU A 90 2.13 25.02 -16.10
CA GLU A 90 2.92 24.40 -17.17
C GLU A 90 2.16 23.21 -17.73
N LYS A 91 1.65 23.31 -18.96
CA LYS A 91 0.83 22.25 -19.58
C LYS A 91 1.54 21.48 -20.70
N PRO A 92 2.78 20.99 -20.52
CA PRO A 92 3.31 20.01 -21.46
C PRO A 92 2.56 18.69 -21.27
N GLU A 93 2.34 17.99 -22.38
CA GLU A 93 1.66 16.69 -22.39
C GLU A 93 2.45 15.67 -21.57
N GLY A 94 1.76 14.86 -20.76
CA GLY A 94 2.35 13.76 -20.00
C GLY A 94 3.05 14.14 -18.69
N ILE A 95 3.02 15.41 -18.27
CA ILE A 95 3.66 15.85 -17.02
C ILE A 95 3.02 15.24 -15.76
N GLU A 96 1.77 14.80 -15.86
CA GLU A 96 1.05 14.09 -14.80
C GLU A 96 1.73 12.75 -14.47
N TYR A 97 2.30 12.07 -15.47
CA TYR A 97 3.02 10.81 -15.28
C TYR A 97 4.28 11.00 -14.45
N ASP A 98 5.05 12.05 -14.75
CA ASP A 98 6.24 12.44 -13.99
C ASP A 98 5.89 12.86 -12.56
N LEU A 99 4.75 13.51 -12.35
CA LEU A 99 4.26 13.85 -11.01
C LEU A 99 3.98 12.58 -10.20
N ILE A 100 3.21 11.65 -10.77
CA ILE A 100 2.84 10.40 -10.10
C ILE A 100 4.10 9.60 -9.74
N GLN A 101 5.07 9.48 -10.65
CA GLN A 101 6.34 8.81 -10.36
C GLN A 101 7.14 9.51 -9.25
N ARG A 102 7.20 10.85 -9.25
CA ARG A 102 7.90 11.61 -8.19
C ARG A 102 7.24 11.41 -6.84
N TRP A 103 5.92 11.46 -6.78
CA TRP A 103 5.17 11.21 -5.54
C TRP A 103 5.41 9.79 -5.05
N ALA A 104 5.36 8.81 -5.95
CA ALA A 104 5.62 7.41 -5.63
C ALA A 104 7.03 7.19 -5.07
N LYS A 105 8.06 7.74 -5.71
CA LYS A 105 9.45 7.67 -5.22
C LYS A 105 9.60 8.30 -3.83
N ARG A 106 8.99 9.47 -3.61
CA ARG A 106 9.03 10.14 -2.31
C ARG A 106 8.30 9.35 -1.23
N LEU A 107 7.19 8.73 -1.59
CA LEU A 107 6.45 7.85 -0.70
C LEU A 107 7.10 6.46 -0.56
N GLN A 108 8.13 6.14 -1.37
CA GLN A 108 8.77 4.83 -1.48
C GLN A 108 7.75 3.74 -1.83
N ILE A 109 6.90 4.00 -2.84
CA ILE A 109 5.87 3.08 -3.35
C ILE A 109 5.91 2.95 -4.88
N ASP A 110 7.00 3.40 -5.51
CA ASP A 110 7.20 3.35 -6.96
C ASP A 110 7.28 1.94 -7.54
N TYR A 111 7.50 0.93 -6.69
CA TYR A 111 7.43 -0.48 -7.09
C TYR A 111 6.00 -1.03 -7.21
N LEU A 112 4.97 -0.28 -6.75
CA LEU A 112 3.57 -0.74 -6.79
C LEU A 112 2.96 -0.66 -8.19
N PHE A 113 3.59 0.06 -9.12
CA PHE A 113 3.09 0.24 -10.47
C PHE A 113 4.24 0.45 -11.46
N ASN A 114 3.95 0.22 -12.74
CA ASN A 114 4.82 0.63 -13.83
C ASN A 114 3.97 1.43 -14.82
N LEU A 115 4.57 2.44 -15.45
CA LEU A 115 3.94 3.12 -16.58
C LEU A 115 4.29 2.35 -17.86
N VAL A 116 3.28 2.16 -18.71
CA VAL A 116 3.39 1.48 -20.00
C VAL A 116 2.97 2.49 -21.07
N ASP A 117 3.64 2.45 -22.23
CA ASP A 117 3.26 3.29 -23.36
C ASP A 117 1.87 2.90 -23.86
N GLU A 118 1.07 3.88 -24.28
CA GLU A 118 -0.25 3.62 -24.86
C GLU A 118 -0.13 2.83 -26.17
N GLU A 119 0.97 2.98 -26.93
CA GLU A 119 1.22 2.23 -28.16
C GLU A 119 1.47 0.72 -27.91
N ASP A 120 2.01 0.37 -26.75
CA ASP A 120 2.20 -1.02 -26.32
C ASP A 120 0.88 -1.66 -25.84
N HIS A 121 -0.21 -0.88 -25.75
CA HIS A 121 -1.55 -1.31 -25.34
C HIS A 121 -2.40 -1.78 -26.53
N VAL A 122 -2.01 -2.90 -27.14
CA VAL A 122 -2.80 -3.57 -28.20
C VAL A 122 -3.77 -4.57 -27.57
N GLU A 123 -4.96 -4.12 -27.14
CA GLU A 123 -6.25 -4.79 -27.41
C GLU A 123 -7.42 -4.03 -26.75
N PRO A 124 -8.36 -3.45 -27.53
CA PRO A 124 -9.60 -2.91 -26.98
C PRO A 124 -10.49 -4.06 -26.48
N LEU A 125 -11.04 -3.91 -25.28
CA LEU A 125 -11.96 -4.89 -24.69
C LEU A 125 -13.16 -5.15 -25.61
N PRO A 126 -13.49 -6.42 -25.94
CA PRO A 126 -14.70 -6.73 -26.70
C PRO A 126 -15.92 -6.37 -25.86
N ALA A 127 -16.79 -5.51 -26.41
CA ALA A 127 -17.95 -4.94 -25.72
C ALA A 127 -19.07 -5.94 -25.36
N GLU A 128 -18.92 -7.25 -25.64
CA GLU A 128 -20.02 -8.22 -25.57
C GLU A 128 -19.96 -9.22 -24.41
N ASN A 129 -18.89 -9.27 -23.62
CA ASN A 129 -18.82 -10.21 -22.48
C ASN A 129 -18.78 -9.46 -21.15
N ARG A 130 -19.97 -9.25 -20.56
CA ARG A 130 -20.13 -8.95 -19.13
C ARG A 130 -19.78 -10.20 -18.30
N VAL A 131 -18.53 -10.62 -18.33
CA VAL A 131 -17.93 -11.36 -17.20
C VAL A 131 -17.75 -10.31 -16.10
N SER A 132 -17.99 -10.65 -14.83
CA SER A 132 -17.93 -9.67 -13.74
C SER A 132 -16.59 -8.92 -13.82
N ASN A 133 -16.65 -7.58 -13.70
CA ASN A 133 -15.46 -6.72 -13.72
C ASN A 133 -14.37 -7.24 -12.76
N GLU A 134 -14.77 -7.90 -11.68
CA GLU A 134 -13.91 -8.48 -10.66
C GLU A 134 -12.95 -9.55 -11.20
N ASP A 135 -13.35 -10.43 -12.12
CA ASP A 135 -12.47 -11.50 -12.63
C ASP A 135 -11.45 -10.98 -13.64
N ILE A 136 -11.82 -9.96 -14.41
CA ILE A 136 -10.93 -9.29 -15.37
C ILE A 136 -9.98 -8.33 -14.65
N GLU A 137 -10.47 -7.63 -13.62
CA GLU A 137 -9.64 -6.81 -12.72
C GLU A 137 -8.71 -7.69 -11.89
N MET A 138 -9.18 -8.84 -11.39
CA MET A 138 -8.35 -9.85 -10.74
C MET A 138 -7.33 -10.44 -11.71
N ALA A 139 -7.70 -10.73 -12.96
CA ALA A 139 -6.76 -11.21 -13.97
C ALA A 139 -5.72 -10.15 -14.36
N ARG A 140 -6.10 -8.86 -14.45
CA ARG A 140 -5.14 -7.74 -14.65
C ARG A 140 -4.30 -7.46 -13.42
N PHE A 141 -4.87 -7.61 -12.22
CA PHE A 141 -4.14 -7.54 -10.97
C PHE A 141 -3.12 -8.69 -10.94
N LEU A 142 -3.53 -9.92 -11.20
CA LEU A 142 -2.65 -11.09 -11.29
C LEU A 142 -1.63 -10.98 -12.43
N GLN A 143 -1.97 -10.43 -13.61
CA GLN A 143 -1.02 -10.19 -14.69
C GLN A 143 -0.02 -9.07 -14.38
N SER A 144 -0.45 -8.00 -13.72
CA SER A 144 0.48 -6.97 -13.22
C SER A 144 1.34 -7.49 -12.06
N GLN A 145 0.85 -8.49 -11.32
CA GLN A 145 1.62 -9.29 -10.35
C GLN A 145 2.44 -10.41 -11.02
N GLU A 146 2.18 -10.83 -12.26
CA GLU A 146 3.02 -11.78 -13.02
C GLU A 146 4.22 -11.06 -13.65
N ILE A 147 4.03 -9.81 -14.08
CA ILE A 147 5.12 -8.92 -14.52
C ILE A 147 6.04 -8.55 -13.33
N ILE A 148 5.56 -8.70 -12.08
CA ILE A 148 6.31 -8.55 -10.83
C ILE A 148 5.97 -9.75 -9.91
N GLY A 149 6.42 -10.96 -10.24
CA GLY A 149 6.07 -12.28 -9.63
C GLY A 149 6.14 -12.47 -8.11
N THR A 150 5.67 -11.53 -7.29
CA THR A 150 5.86 -11.44 -5.84
C THR A 150 4.63 -10.89 -5.14
N ASN A 151 4.22 -11.49 -4.02
CA ASN A 151 3.06 -11.06 -3.24
C ASN A 151 3.36 -9.73 -2.53
N HIS A 152 2.74 -8.65 -3.01
CA HIS A 152 2.94 -7.31 -2.48
C HIS A 152 2.68 -7.21 -0.97
N ALA A 153 1.57 -7.75 -0.46
CA ALA A 153 1.26 -7.71 0.96
C ALA A 153 2.37 -8.36 1.81
N VAL A 154 2.96 -9.44 1.32
CA VAL A 154 4.10 -10.12 1.95
C VAL A 154 5.33 -9.21 1.99
N ILE A 155 5.67 -8.52 0.89
CA ILE A 155 6.76 -7.52 0.85
C ILE A 155 6.54 -6.45 1.93
N LEU A 156 5.32 -5.92 2.01
CA LEU A 156 4.96 -4.88 2.98
C LEU A 156 5.16 -5.35 4.42
N HIS A 157 4.69 -6.55 4.75
CA HIS A 157 4.90 -7.15 6.06
C HIS A 157 6.37 -7.44 6.35
N MET A 158 7.16 -7.84 5.35
CA MET A 158 8.60 -8.06 5.50
C MET A 158 9.37 -6.77 5.78
N ILE A 159 9.03 -5.66 5.12
CA ILE A 159 9.62 -4.35 5.43
C ILE A 159 9.30 -3.98 6.88
N GLY A 160 8.05 -4.17 7.32
CA GLY A 160 7.65 -3.95 8.72
C GLY A 160 8.41 -4.82 9.72
N ALA A 161 8.59 -6.11 9.41
CA ALA A 161 9.36 -7.05 10.22
C ALA A 161 10.84 -6.64 10.30
N ARG A 162 11.46 -6.27 9.18
CA ARG A 162 12.85 -5.78 9.15
C ARG A 162 13.03 -4.53 10.02
N LYS A 163 12.10 -3.56 9.93
CA LYS A 163 12.08 -2.37 10.80
C LYS A 163 12.00 -2.72 12.29
N TYR A 164 11.18 -3.70 12.63
CA TYR A 164 11.05 -4.16 14.00
C TYR A 164 12.35 -4.81 14.52
N PHE A 165 12.93 -5.73 13.75
CA PHE A 165 14.12 -6.48 14.16
C PHE A 165 15.42 -5.67 14.12
N ALA A 166 15.50 -4.59 13.33
CA ALA A 166 16.70 -3.76 13.25
C ALA A 166 17.14 -3.15 14.60
N ASN A 167 16.19 -2.98 15.53
CA ASN A 167 16.45 -2.42 16.86
C ASN A 167 16.72 -3.49 17.94
N LEU A 168 16.74 -4.78 17.57
CA LEU A 168 16.88 -5.89 18.51
C LEU A 168 18.23 -6.63 18.35
N PRO A 169 18.82 -7.14 19.44
CA PRO A 169 19.99 -8.02 19.35
C PRO A 169 19.66 -9.31 18.59
N SER A 170 20.66 -9.86 17.89
CA SER A 170 20.50 -11.10 17.10
C SER A 170 19.95 -12.29 17.92
N GLU A 171 20.36 -12.41 19.19
CA GLU A 171 19.83 -13.44 20.11
C GLU A 171 18.33 -13.25 20.41
N GLU A 172 17.83 -12.02 20.47
CA GLU A 172 16.39 -11.78 20.65
C GLU A 172 15.61 -12.11 19.38
N VAL A 173 16.14 -11.76 18.21
CA VAL A 173 15.55 -12.12 16.91
C VAL A 173 15.48 -13.64 16.74
N LYS A 174 16.55 -14.36 17.11
CA LYS A 174 16.59 -15.83 17.12
C LYS A 174 15.53 -16.44 18.04
N ASN A 175 15.39 -15.84 19.22
CA ASN A 175 14.42 -16.24 20.22
C ASN A 175 12.97 -16.08 19.74
N ILE A 176 12.69 -15.02 18.99
CA ILE A 176 11.40 -14.80 18.32
C ILE A 176 11.22 -15.79 17.18
N ALA A 177 12.25 -16.03 16.38
CA ALA A 177 12.22 -16.97 15.25
C ALA A 177 11.82 -18.39 15.71
N ILE A 178 12.42 -18.88 16.79
CA ILE A 178 12.11 -20.20 17.37
C ILE A 178 10.67 -20.25 17.89
N GLU A 179 10.17 -19.17 18.49
CA GLU A 179 8.79 -19.11 18.96
C GLU A 179 7.81 -19.20 17.78
N ILE A 180 8.03 -18.40 16.73
CA ILE A 180 7.19 -18.45 15.53
C ILE A 180 7.28 -19.83 14.85
N ALA A 181 8.46 -20.46 14.83
CA ALA A 181 8.61 -21.84 14.37
C ALA A 181 7.75 -22.82 15.17
N THR A 182 7.70 -22.63 16.49
CA THR A 182 6.88 -23.45 17.40
C THR A 182 5.40 -23.26 17.09
N ILE A 183 4.94 -22.03 16.86
CA ILE A 183 3.57 -21.74 16.39
C ILE A 183 3.32 -22.42 15.04
N GLY A 184 4.31 -22.39 14.14
CA GLY A 184 4.28 -22.99 12.81
C GLY A 184 4.14 -24.51 12.77
N THR A 185 4.46 -25.22 13.86
CA THR A 185 4.29 -26.70 13.92
C THR A 185 2.84 -27.15 13.75
N ASN A 186 1.88 -26.30 14.12
CA ASN A 186 0.44 -26.56 13.94
C ASN A 186 -0.10 -26.04 12.60
N GLY A 187 0.77 -25.50 11.74
CA GLY A 187 0.39 -24.80 10.52
C GLY A 187 -0.04 -23.35 10.77
N ILE A 188 0.47 -22.44 9.95
CA ILE A 188 0.01 -21.04 9.89
C ILE A 188 -0.82 -20.90 8.62
N SER A 189 -2.10 -20.58 8.77
CA SER A 189 -2.98 -20.32 7.64
C SER A 189 -2.88 -18.83 7.28
N PRO A 190 -2.60 -18.49 6.01
CA PRO A 190 -2.52 -17.09 5.58
C PRO A 190 -3.81 -16.30 5.82
N ASP A 191 -4.96 -16.97 5.71
CA ASP A 191 -6.30 -16.37 5.82
C ASP A 191 -6.79 -16.22 7.25
N LYS A 192 -6.03 -16.72 8.23
CA LYS A 192 -6.38 -16.65 9.65
C LYS A 192 -5.72 -15.43 10.30
N SER A 193 -6.49 -14.69 11.11
CA SER A 193 -5.98 -13.65 12.00
C SER A 193 -6.01 -14.10 13.46
N GLY A 194 -5.43 -13.30 14.36
CA GLY A 194 -5.48 -13.57 15.80
C GLY A 194 -4.23 -14.28 16.34
N TYR A 195 -3.16 -14.42 15.55
CA TYR A 195 -1.93 -15.03 16.04
C TYR A 195 -1.23 -14.12 17.03
N THR A 196 -0.64 -14.68 18.08
CA THR A 196 0.08 -13.92 19.10
C THR A 196 1.45 -14.52 19.32
N VAL A 197 2.46 -13.66 19.38
CA VAL A 197 3.84 -14.03 19.72
C VAL A 197 4.13 -13.43 21.09
N GLN A 198 4.36 -14.26 22.10
CA GLN A 198 4.61 -13.85 23.47
C GLN A 198 5.81 -12.90 23.58
N LYS A 199 6.87 -13.13 22.79
CA LYS A 199 8.04 -12.24 22.73
C LYS A 199 7.79 -10.94 21.96
N ILE A 200 6.63 -10.78 21.33
CA ILE A 200 6.15 -9.51 20.76
C ILE A 200 4.81 -9.14 21.42
N PRO A 201 4.83 -8.72 22.70
CA PRO A 201 3.62 -8.54 23.48
C PRO A 201 2.73 -7.42 22.94
N GLY A 202 1.41 -7.58 23.11
CA GLY A 202 0.43 -6.55 22.75
C GLY A 202 0.11 -6.45 21.27
N ARG A 203 0.60 -7.37 20.43
CA ARG A 203 0.32 -7.42 19.00
C ARG A 203 -0.39 -8.71 18.62
N SER A 204 -1.41 -8.58 17.78
CA SER A 204 -2.02 -9.69 17.06
C SER A 204 -1.58 -9.64 15.60
N PHE A 205 -1.28 -10.80 15.03
CA PHE A 205 -0.76 -10.96 13.68
C PHE A 205 -1.79 -11.63 12.77
N SER A 206 -1.84 -11.19 11.51
CA SER A 206 -2.45 -11.96 10.43
C SER A 206 -1.54 -13.13 10.00
N GLY A 207 -2.08 -14.10 9.28
CA GLY A 207 -1.32 -15.25 8.79
C GLY A 207 -0.16 -14.85 7.87
N TYR A 208 -0.43 -14.02 6.86
CA TYR A 208 0.60 -13.46 6.00
C TYR A 208 1.63 -12.64 6.76
N GLU A 209 1.20 -11.85 7.75
CA GLU A 209 2.10 -11.05 8.55
C GLU A 209 3.02 -11.93 9.42
N LEU A 210 2.47 -12.96 10.07
CA LEU A 210 3.26 -13.88 10.89
C LEU A 210 4.26 -14.66 10.04
N LEU A 211 3.87 -15.11 8.84
CA LEU A 211 4.77 -15.79 7.89
C LEU A 211 5.88 -14.86 7.38
N SER A 212 5.59 -13.59 7.14
CA SER A 212 6.63 -12.59 6.80
C SER A 212 7.59 -12.36 7.97
N TYR A 213 7.09 -12.22 9.20
CA TYR A 213 7.93 -12.12 10.40
C TYR A 213 8.77 -13.38 10.61
N TYR A 214 8.21 -14.55 10.33
CA TYR A 214 8.90 -15.84 10.38
C TYR A 214 10.09 -15.85 9.41
N TYR A 215 9.84 -15.53 8.14
CA TYR A 215 10.88 -15.51 7.10
C TYR A 215 12.01 -14.53 7.43
N VAL A 216 11.67 -13.29 7.79
CA VAL A 216 12.66 -12.24 8.09
C VAL A 216 13.48 -12.57 9.33
N SER A 217 12.85 -13.10 10.40
CA SER A 217 13.57 -13.48 11.62
C SER A 217 14.58 -14.60 11.36
N PHE A 218 14.25 -15.59 10.52
CA PHE A 218 15.19 -16.62 10.08
C PHE A 218 16.29 -16.05 9.18
N ALA A 219 15.96 -15.14 8.27
CA ALA A 219 16.95 -14.53 7.40
C ALA A 219 18.01 -13.74 8.18
N ILE A 220 17.63 -13.12 9.30
CA ILE A 220 18.53 -12.36 10.18
C ILE A 220 19.31 -13.29 11.13
N ALA A 221 18.62 -14.20 11.83
CA ALA A 221 19.20 -14.93 12.95
C ALA A 221 19.72 -16.33 12.60
N LEU A 222 19.16 -16.96 11.57
CA LEU A 222 19.42 -18.36 11.19
C LEU A 222 19.45 -18.52 9.65
N PRO A 223 20.27 -17.75 8.91
CA PRO A 223 20.23 -17.71 7.44
C PRO A 223 20.52 -19.08 6.80
N GLU A 224 21.30 -19.94 7.46
CA GLU A 224 21.61 -21.30 7.01
C GLU A 224 20.37 -22.21 6.96
N LEU A 225 19.33 -21.91 7.76
CA LEU A 225 18.09 -22.68 7.82
C LEU A 225 17.00 -22.08 6.93
N LEU A 226 17.19 -20.88 6.39
CA LEU A 226 16.22 -20.19 5.55
C LEU A 226 15.77 -21.03 4.33
N PRO A 227 16.65 -21.73 3.59
CA PRO A 227 16.23 -22.56 2.46
C PRO A 227 15.35 -23.76 2.88
N LYS A 228 15.42 -24.18 4.14
CA LYS A 228 14.68 -25.33 4.67
C LYS A 228 13.25 -24.98 5.07
N LEU A 229 12.89 -23.69 5.12
CA LEU A 229 11.55 -23.26 5.48
C LEU A 229 10.51 -23.58 4.41
N GLY A 230 10.92 -23.72 3.15
CA GLY A 230 10.01 -23.99 2.03
C GLY A 230 9.00 -22.87 1.73
N LEU A 231 9.21 -21.66 2.27
CA LEU A 231 8.35 -20.51 2.02
C LEU A 231 8.74 -19.84 0.69
N PRO A 232 7.78 -19.58 -0.22
CA PRO A 232 8.02 -19.01 -1.55
C PRO A 232 8.19 -17.48 -1.50
N PHE A 233 9.02 -17.00 -0.57
CA PHE A 233 9.10 -15.61 -0.13
C PHE A 233 10.45 -14.94 -0.45
N HIS A 234 11.25 -15.60 -1.28
CA HIS A 234 12.62 -15.21 -1.57
C HIS A 234 12.70 -13.88 -2.33
N ASP A 235 11.89 -13.75 -3.38
CA ASP A 235 11.89 -12.56 -4.22
C ASP A 235 11.26 -11.38 -3.47
N GLU A 236 10.21 -11.62 -2.68
CA GLU A 236 9.63 -10.64 -1.77
C GLU A 236 10.66 -10.10 -0.78
N PHE A 237 11.45 -11.00 -0.17
CA PHE A 237 12.48 -10.60 0.78
C PHE A 237 13.62 -9.83 0.12
N LYS A 238 14.00 -10.20 -1.11
CA LYS A 238 15.00 -9.48 -1.91
C LYS A 238 14.54 -8.06 -2.23
N ILE A 239 13.26 -7.88 -2.57
CA ILE A 239 12.68 -6.54 -2.78
C ILE A 239 12.63 -5.77 -1.46
N ALA A 240 12.08 -6.38 -0.41
CA ALA A 240 12.01 -5.79 0.93
C ALA A 240 13.38 -5.36 1.45
N SER A 241 14.46 -6.06 1.07
CA SER A 241 15.84 -5.78 1.46
C SER A 241 16.43 -4.49 0.88
N LYS A 242 15.87 -3.99 -0.24
CA LYS A 242 16.31 -2.76 -0.90
C LYS A 242 15.88 -1.48 -0.15
N PHE A 243 14.91 -1.59 0.75
CA PHE A 243 14.47 -0.46 1.55
C PHE A 243 15.44 -0.23 2.70
N GLU A 244 15.94 1.00 2.82
CA GLU A 244 16.67 1.48 3.99
C GLU A 244 15.74 1.48 5.22
N ILE A 245 16.27 1.02 6.35
CA ILE A 245 15.53 0.82 7.60
C ILE A 245 15.93 1.88 8.61
#